data_AF-A0A8T1RWD1-F1
#
_entry.id   AF-A0A8T1RWD1-F1
#
_cell.length_a   1.000
_cell.length_b   1.000
_cell.length_c   1.000
_cell.angle_alpha   90.00
_cell.angle_beta   90.00
_cell.angle_gamma   90.00
#
_symmetry.space_group_name_H-M   'P 1'
#
loop_
_entity.id
_entity.type
_entity.pdbx_description
1 polymer ?
#
loop_
_entity_poly.entity_id
_entity_poly.type
_entity_poly.pdbx_seq_one_letter_code
_entity_poly.pdbx_strand_id
1 'polypeptide(L)'
;VLGDLNAGGGYVPPNAWGSIRLRWDPHFHWLIGDSVNTTVRSRTHCAYDRIVVQGDELLRAVVPGSAKPYNFARSLGLSEEEALQVSDHYPVEVNLRLAGRAPREL
;
A
#
# COMPACT_ATOMS: atom_id res chain seq x y z
N VAL A 1 -6.37 -7.35 -0.82
CA VAL A 1 -5.09 -7.76 -1.45
C VAL A 1 -4.00 -6.83 -0.94
N LEU A 2 -2.86 -7.36 -0.50
CA LEU A 2 -1.77 -6.60 0.13
C LEU A 2 -0.43 -7.26 -0.20
N GLY A 3 0.60 -6.45 -0.47
CA GLY A 3 1.99 -6.89 -0.58
C GLY A 3 2.79 -6.13 -1.64
N ASP A 4 4.02 -6.56 -1.87
CA ASP A 4 4.81 -6.18 -3.05
C ASP A 4 4.18 -6.80 -4.30
N LEU A 5 3.54 -5.97 -5.11
CA LEU A 5 2.93 -6.38 -6.37
C LEU A 5 3.81 -6.02 -7.58
N ASN A 6 4.98 -5.41 -7.36
CA ASN A 6 5.78 -4.76 -8.40
C ASN A 6 4.92 -3.82 -9.28
N ALA A 7 3.90 -3.18 -8.68
CA ALA A 7 2.85 -2.48 -9.41
C ALA A 7 3.24 -1.04 -9.77
N GLY A 8 4.37 -0.85 -10.45
CA GLY A 8 4.86 0.45 -10.89
C GLY A 8 6.22 0.35 -11.59
N GLY A 9 6.92 1.48 -11.69
CA GLY A 9 8.24 1.54 -12.31
C GLY A 9 8.27 0.97 -13.73
N GLY A 10 9.32 0.23 -14.05
CA GLY A 10 9.46 -0.46 -15.34
C GLY A 10 8.61 -1.72 -15.47
N TYR A 11 8.11 -2.29 -14.38
CA TYR A 11 7.35 -3.55 -14.39
C TYR A 11 5.91 -3.36 -14.83
N VAL A 12 5.25 -2.27 -14.40
CA VAL A 12 3.92 -1.87 -14.86
C VAL A 12 3.99 -0.47 -15.47
N PRO A 13 4.35 -0.36 -16.76
CA PRO A 13 4.37 0.92 -17.45
C PRO A 13 2.95 1.51 -17.62
N PRO A 14 2.82 2.83 -17.88
CA PRO A 14 1.53 3.51 -17.98
C PRO A 14 0.50 2.82 -18.89
N ASN A 15 0.93 2.27 -20.02
CA ASN A 15 0.06 1.59 -20.98
C ASN A 15 -0.38 0.18 -20.54
N ALA A 16 0.32 -0.45 -19.60
CA ALA A 16 -0.03 -1.78 -19.08
C ALA A 16 -1.18 -1.73 -18.08
N TRP A 17 -1.40 -0.60 -17.40
CA TRP A 17 -2.49 -0.48 -16.42
C TRP A 17 -3.86 -0.80 -17.00
N GLY A 18 -4.09 -0.48 -18.28
CA GLY A 18 -5.35 -0.76 -19.00
C GLY A 18 -5.78 -2.22 -19.01
N SER A 19 -4.85 -3.18 -18.90
CA SER A 19 -5.14 -4.62 -18.94
C SER A 19 -5.33 -5.24 -17.54
N ILE A 20 -5.04 -4.51 -16.47
CA ILE A 20 -5.12 -5.01 -15.09
C ILE A 20 -6.56 -4.84 -14.58
N ARG A 21 -7.36 -5.91 -14.61
CA ARG A 21 -8.76 -5.88 -14.13
C ARG A 21 -8.90 -5.34 -12.69
N LEU A 22 -7.97 -5.73 -11.80
CA LEU A 22 -7.95 -5.26 -10.41
C LEU A 22 -7.85 -3.73 -10.29
N ARG A 23 -7.33 -3.04 -11.33
CA ARG A 23 -7.18 -1.59 -11.36
C ARG A 23 -8.47 -0.85 -11.72
N TRP A 24 -9.26 -1.40 -12.64
CA TRP A 24 -10.39 -0.68 -13.25
C TRP A 24 -11.76 -1.16 -12.77
N ASP A 25 -11.83 -2.34 -12.19
CA ASP A 25 -13.08 -2.80 -11.58
C ASP A 25 -13.40 -1.90 -10.36
N PRO A 26 -14.54 -1.19 -10.39
CA PRO A 26 -14.87 -0.16 -9.41
C PRO A 26 -15.12 -0.71 -8.00
N HIS A 27 -15.25 -2.03 -7.84
CA HIS A 27 -15.35 -2.65 -6.52
C HIS A 27 -14.01 -2.70 -5.77
N PHE A 28 -12.89 -2.43 -6.46
CA PHE A 28 -11.56 -2.41 -5.86
C PHE A 28 -11.07 -0.99 -5.65
N HIS A 29 -10.65 -0.71 -4.42
CA HIS A 29 -10.13 0.60 -4.03
C HIS A 29 -8.64 0.47 -3.69
N TRP A 30 -7.80 1.11 -4.49
CA TRP A 30 -6.36 1.16 -4.31
C TRP A 30 -6.02 2.27 -3.31
N LEU A 31 -5.60 1.88 -2.11
CA LEU A 31 -5.34 2.83 -1.02
C LEU A 31 -3.94 3.44 -1.09
N ILE A 32 -2.98 2.72 -1.70
CA ILE A 32 -1.64 3.23 -2.01
C ILE A 32 -1.64 3.69 -3.48
N GLY A 33 -1.53 5.01 -3.69
CA GLY A 33 -1.54 5.63 -5.01
C GLY A 33 -0.25 5.43 -5.81
N ASP A 34 -0.32 5.69 -7.12
CA ASP A 34 0.82 5.45 -8.03
C ASP A 34 2.00 6.39 -7.82
N SER A 35 1.76 7.53 -7.19
CA SER A 35 2.80 8.53 -6.84
C SER A 35 3.46 8.26 -5.49
N VAL A 36 3.11 7.18 -4.80
CA VAL A 36 3.66 6.86 -3.48
C VAL A 36 4.95 6.07 -3.63
N ASN A 37 6.05 6.54 -3.06
CA ASN A 37 7.29 5.76 -3.04
C ASN A 37 7.25 4.71 -1.91
N THR A 38 7.36 3.44 -2.26
CA THR A 38 7.44 2.32 -1.32
C THR A 38 8.83 1.69 -1.27
N THR A 39 9.85 2.33 -1.88
CA THR A 39 11.23 1.83 -1.94
C THR A 39 12.18 2.66 -1.08
N VAL A 40 13.16 2.01 -0.46
CA VAL A 40 14.16 2.66 0.42
C VAL A 40 15.14 3.51 -0.37
N ARG A 41 15.59 3.02 -1.53
CA ARG A 41 16.61 3.68 -2.33
C ARG A 41 16.12 5.06 -2.77
N SER A 42 16.88 6.10 -2.45
CA SER A 42 16.60 7.49 -2.86
C SER A 42 16.55 7.68 -4.38
N ARG A 43 17.25 6.84 -5.14
CA ARG A 43 17.29 6.87 -6.60
C ARG A 43 16.10 6.20 -7.27
N THR A 44 15.25 5.48 -6.52
CA THR A 44 14.03 4.88 -7.05
C THR A 44 12.82 5.55 -6.45
N HIS A 45 11.79 5.73 -7.27
CA HIS A 45 10.53 6.31 -6.84
C HIS A 45 9.38 5.48 -7.45
N CYS A 46 9.09 4.35 -6.82
CA CYS A 46 8.13 3.36 -7.32
C CYS A 46 7.11 2.96 -6.26
N ALA A 47 5.86 2.79 -6.69
CA ALA A 47 4.74 2.30 -5.89
C ALA A 47 4.57 0.78 -6.07
N TYR A 48 5.56 -0.01 -5.66
CA TYR A 48 5.53 -1.46 -5.84
C TYR A 48 4.55 -2.15 -4.88
N ASP A 49 4.59 -1.72 -3.63
CA ASP A 49 3.78 -2.26 -2.54
C ASP A 49 2.41 -1.60 -2.51
N ARG A 50 1.36 -2.40 -2.42
CA ARG A 50 -0.01 -1.92 -2.56
C ARG A 50 -0.93 -2.48 -1.50
N ILE A 51 -1.93 -1.69 -1.16
CA ILE A 51 -3.10 -2.09 -0.39
C ILE A 51 -4.32 -1.86 -1.27
N VAL A 52 -5.05 -2.93 -1.56
CA VAL A 52 -6.29 -2.90 -2.34
C VAL A 52 -7.40 -3.53 -1.51
N VAL A 53 -8.45 -2.77 -1.25
CA VAL A 53 -9.64 -3.24 -0.52
C VAL A 53 -10.81 -3.44 -1.48
N GLN A 54 -11.70 -4.36 -1.13
CA GLN A 54 -12.91 -4.64 -1.89
C GLN A 54 -14.11 -4.67 -0.94
N GLY A 55 -15.23 -4.12 -1.39
CA GLY A 55 -16.51 -4.15 -0.66
C GLY A 55 -16.68 -3.03 0.34
N ASP A 56 -17.91 -2.55 0.46
CA ASP A 56 -18.23 -1.32 1.18
C ASP A 56 -17.95 -1.40 2.68
N GLU A 57 -18.09 -2.57 3.30
CA GLU A 57 -17.84 -2.74 4.73
C GLU A 57 -16.37 -2.48 5.07
N LEU A 58 -15.45 -3.12 4.34
CA LEU A 58 -14.02 -2.92 4.54
C LEU A 58 -13.59 -1.53 4.13
N LEU A 59 -14.13 -0.99 3.03
CA LEU A 59 -13.86 0.38 2.62
C LEU A 59 -14.26 1.40 3.69
N ARG A 60 -15.45 1.25 4.28
CA ARG A 60 -15.92 2.13 5.38
C ARG A 60 -15.11 1.97 6.67
N ALA A 61 -14.48 0.81 6.87
CA ALA A 61 -13.60 0.59 8.01
C ALA A 61 -12.25 1.31 7.83
N VAL A 62 -11.82 1.65 6.61
CA VAL A 62 -10.55 2.38 6.40
C VAL A 62 -10.61 3.75 7.08
N VAL A 63 -9.66 4.01 7.98
CA VAL A 63 -9.48 5.34 8.55
C VAL A 63 -8.94 6.26 7.45
N PRO A 64 -9.65 7.35 7.07
CA PRO A 64 -9.23 8.22 5.98
C PRO A 64 -7.80 8.75 6.18
N GLY A 65 -6.98 8.68 5.14
CA GLY A 65 -5.58 9.15 5.16
C GLY A 65 -4.60 8.26 5.95
N SER A 66 -5.04 7.13 6.49
CA SER A 66 -4.15 6.22 7.23
C SER A 66 -3.27 5.34 6.34
N ALA A 67 -3.69 5.11 5.08
CA ALA A 67 -2.95 4.25 4.17
C ALA A 67 -1.69 4.96 3.63
N LYS A 68 -0.51 4.42 3.94
CA LYS A 68 0.79 5.04 3.58
C LYS A 68 1.94 4.04 3.72
N PRO A 69 3.14 4.34 3.16
CA PRO A 69 4.35 3.61 3.49
C PRO A 69 4.88 4.05 4.87
N TYR A 70 5.40 3.10 5.63
CA TYR A 70 6.14 3.35 6.86
C TYR A 70 7.63 3.50 6.56
N ASN A 71 8.10 4.74 6.58
CA ASN A 71 9.52 5.03 6.39
C ASN A 71 10.29 4.73 7.70
N PHE A 72 10.67 3.45 7.87
CA PHE A 72 11.43 3.01 9.05
C PHE A 72 12.82 3.63 9.12
N ALA A 73 13.46 3.91 7.97
CA ALA A 73 14.77 4.57 7.93
C ALA A 73 14.71 5.94 8.61
N ARG A 74 13.73 6.77 8.24
CA ARG A 74 13.48 8.07 8.87
C ARG A 74 13.08 7.92 10.33
N SER A 75 12.21 6.96 10.64
CA SER A 75 11.64 6.79 11.99
C SER A 75 12.67 6.33 13.02
N LEU A 76 13.65 5.54 12.58
CA LEU A 76 14.73 5.00 13.41
C LEU A 76 16.04 5.77 13.25
N GLY A 77 16.10 6.76 12.36
CA GLY A 77 17.30 7.57 12.12
C GLY A 77 18.43 6.83 11.40
N LEU A 78 18.09 5.86 10.55
CA LEU A 78 19.06 5.04 9.80
C LEU A 78 19.57 5.77 8.54
N SER A 79 20.82 5.50 8.16
CA SER A 79 21.30 5.82 6.82
C SER A 79 20.60 4.97 5.75
N GLU A 80 20.73 5.33 4.47
CA GLU A 80 20.23 4.49 3.38
C GLU A 80 20.91 3.12 3.41
N GLU A 81 22.22 3.07 3.66
CA GLU A 81 22.99 1.82 3.74
C GLU A 81 22.50 0.90 4.86
N GLU A 82 22.23 1.44 6.05
CA GLU A 82 21.69 0.71 7.19
C GLU A 82 20.27 0.22 6.92
N ALA A 83 19.42 1.09 6.35
CA ALA A 83 18.06 0.72 6.01
C ALA A 83 18.02 -0.42 4.98
N LEU A 84 18.91 -0.40 3.98
CA LEU A 84 19.06 -1.44 2.97
C LEU A 84 19.54 -2.79 3.54
N GLN A 85 20.15 -2.83 4.74
CA GLN A 85 20.42 -4.10 5.43
C GLN A 85 19.14 -4.74 5.98
N VAL A 86 18.11 -3.95 6.25
CA VAL A 86 16.80 -4.44 6.71
C VAL A 86 15.95 -4.86 5.51
N SER A 87 15.76 -3.97 4.55
CA SER A 87 15.00 -4.20 3.32
C SER A 87 15.23 -3.05 2.33
N ASP A 88 15.02 -3.30 1.05
CA ASP A 88 14.91 -2.26 0.02
C ASP A 88 13.48 -1.72 -0.19
N HIS A 89 12.50 -2.23 0.56
CA HIS A 89 11.10 -1.79 0.55
C HIS A 89 10.66 -1.23 1.91
N TYR A 90 9.82 -0.19 1.88
CA TYR A 90 9.08 0.27 3.04
C TYR A 90 7.80 -0.57 3.21
N PRO A 91 7.41 -0.97 4.44
CA PRO A 91 6.09 -1.53 4.69
C PRO A 91 5.00 -0.57 4.23
N VAL A 92 3.90 -1.08 3.66
CA VAL A 92 2.67 -0.31 3.48
C VAL A 92 1.69 -0.67 4.59
N GLU A 93 1.11 0.34 5.22
CA GLU A 93 0.23 0.23 6.37
C GLU A 93 -1.12 0.90 6.12
N VAL A 94 -2.15 0.49 6.86
CA VAL A 94 -3.49 1.12 6.90
C VAL A 94 -4.13 0.84 8.25
N ASN A 95 -4.87 1.82 8.79
CA ASN A 95 -5.65 1.63 10.01
C ASN A 95 -7.11 1.34 9.67
N LEU A 96 -7.69 0.38 10.38
CA LEU A 96 -9.11 0.04 10.28
C LEU A 96 -9.83 0.37 11.58
N ARG A 97 -10.98 1.03 11.47
CA ARG A 97 -11.93 1.23 12.57
C ARG A 97 -13.11 0.30 12.37
N LEU A 98 -13.01 -0.87 12.96
CA LEU A 98 -14.11 -1.85 12.98
C LEU A 98 -15.20 -1.36 13.92
N ALA A 99 -16.47 -1.53 13.52
CA ALA A 99 -17.57 -1.38 14.46
C ALA A 99 -17.39 -2.39 15.61
N GLY A 100 -17.69 -1.98 16.85
CA GLY A 100 -17.72 -2.92 17.96
C GLY A 100 -18.64 -4.08 17.61
N ARG A 101 -18.16 -5.33 17.78
CA ARG A 101 -18.99 -6.52 17.59
C ARG A 101 -20.26 -6.35 18.40
N ALA A 102 -21.42 -6.24 17.76
CA ALA A 102 -22.67 -6.57 18.42
C ALA A 102 -22.56 -8.03 18.89
N PRO A 103 -22.99 -8.38 20.11
CA PRO A 103 -23.03 -9.77 20.55
C PRO A 103 -23.76 -10.59 19.49
N ARG A 104 -23.17 -11.70 19.04
CA ARG A 104 -23.92 -12.69 18.26
C ARG A 104 -25.01 -13.22 19.19
N GLU A 105 -26.27 -12.93 18.89
CA GLU A 105 -27.37 -13.69 19.48
C GLU A 105 -27.18 -15.16 19.09
N LEU A 106 -27.12 -16.02 20.11
CA LEU A 106 -27.10 -17.48 19.99
C LEU A 106 -28.52 -18.00 19.82
#